data_AF-A0A2V5HNG3-F1
#
_entry.id   AF-A0A2V5HNG3-F1
#
_cell.length_a   1.000
_cell.length_b   1.000
_cell.length_c   1.000
_cell.angle_alpha   90.00
_cell.angle_beta   90.00
_cell.angle_gamma   90.00
#
_symmetry.space_group_name_H-M   'P 1'
#
loop_
_entity.id
_entity.type
_entity.pdbx_description
1 polymer ?
#
loop_
_entity_poly.entity_id
_entity_poly.type
_entity_poly.pdbx_seq_one_letter_code
_entity_poly.pdbx_strand_id
1 'polypeptide(L)'
;MRAKSLDGKCWSSGKSKYQRAARHILSLARDDPIACHPSLANNNSILNDQTSLPPPQEDPLDDDIQLEHYPWIEPPFRTDYGHNLKVGEGAFINFDAVIIDTSPITIGARTLIGPRASLYSGTHPLDPVERNGFKGPQIAKEIHIGEDCWLAGNVTVLPGVTIGKGSVIGAGSVVNKVSSCRD
;
A
#
# COMPACT_ATOMS: atom_id res chain seq x y z
N MET A 1 -9.02 -18.69 23.52
CA MET A 1 -8.86 -19.72 22.47
C MET A 1 -7.44 -19.57 21.93
N ARG A 2 -6.50 -20.46 22.28
CA ARG A 2 -5.09 -20.36 21.86
C ARG A 2 -4.96 -20.97 20.47
N ALA A 3 -4.64 -20.16 19.46
CA ALA A 3 -4.19 -20.68 18.18
C ALA A 3 -2.82 -21.34 18.38
N LYS A 4 -2.74 -22.65 18.17
CA LYS A 4 -1.47 -23.36 18.06
C LYS A 4 -0.81 -22.96 16.75
N SER A 5 0.46 -22.56 16.85
CA SER A 5 1.39 -22.43 15.74
C SER A 5 1.39 -23.72 14.92
N LEU A 6 0.98 -23.62 13.66
CA LEU A 6 1.36 -24.56 12.62
C LEU A 6 2.52 -23.91 11.88
N ASP A 7 3.57 -24.68 11.60
CA ASP A 7 4.84 -24.33 10.95
C ASP A 7 4.67 -23.86 9.47
N GLY A 8 3.77 -22.90 9.25
CA GLY A 8 3.15 -22.62 7.96
C GLY A 8 3.79 -21.44 7.23
N LYS A 9 4.76 -21.72 6.37
CA LYS A 9 4.99 -20.90 5.17
C LYS A 9 3.75 -21.02 4.28
N CYS A 10 2.70 -20.27 4.58
CA CYS A 10 1.54 -20.18 3.71
C CYS A 10 1.76 -19.00 2.77
N TRP A 11 2.41 -19.25 1.63
CA TRP A 11 2.38 -18.42 0.42
C TRP A 11 2.95 -19.23 -0.74
N SER A 12 2.11 -20.02 -1.41
CA SER A 12 2.45 -20.52 -2.75
C SER A 12 1.18 -20.90 -3.51
N SER A 13 0.68 -19.98 -4.34
CA SER A 13 -0.34 -20.26 -5.37
C SER A 13 0.26 -20.97 -6.61
N GLY A 14 1.50 -21.49 -6.51
CA GLY A 14 2.21 -22.19 -7.59
C GLY A 14 2.56 -21.33 -8.79
N LYS A 15 2.52 -19.99 -8.65
CA LYS A 15 2.79 -19.01 -9.73
C LYS A 15 3.82 -18.00 -9.25
N SER A 16 4.68 -17.50 -10.14
CA SER A 16 5.61 -16.41 -9.80
C SER A 16 4.86 -15.09 -9.60
N LYS A 17 5.50 -14.15 -8.91
CA LYS A 17 5.15 -12.73 -8.87
C LYS A 17 4.96 -12.19 -10.30
N TYR A 18 5.88 -12.49 -11.21
CA TYR A 18 5.76 -12.08 -12.61
C TYR A 18 4.45 -12.55 -13.25
N GLN A 19 4.12 -13.85 -13.10
CA GLN A 19 2.91 -14.45 -13.68
C GLN A 19 1.60 -13.90 -13.09
N ARG A 20 1.59 -13.52 -11.80
CA ARG A 20 0.42 -12.88 -11.18
C ARG A 20 0.17 -11.50 -11.76
N ALA A 21 1.22 -10.75 -12.07
CA ALA A 21 1.11 -9.43 -12.66
C ALA A 21 0.79 -9.44 -14.16
N ALA A 22 1.41 -10.35 -14.92
CA ALA A 22 1.15 -10.47 -16.36
C ALA A 22 -0.31 -10.84 -16.68
N ARG A 23 -1.00 -11.58 -15.81
CA ARG A 23 -2.42 -11.95 -16.01
C ARG A 23 -3.39 -10.77 -15.86
N HIS A 24 -3.06 -9.79 -15.01
CA HIS A 24 -3.89 -8.59 -14.88
C HIS A 24 -3.70 -7.63 -16.06
N ILE A 25 -2.49 -7.56 -16.63
CA ILE A 25 -2.22 -6.79 -17.86
C ILE A 25 -3.08 -7.31 -19.04
N LEU A 26 -3.29 -8.62 -19.15
CA LEU A 26 -4.05 -9.24 -20.25
C LEU A 26 -5.58 -9.14 -20.13
N SER A 27 -6.15 -8.93 -18.94
CA SER A 27 -7.61 -8.84 -18.78
C SER A 27 -8.18 -7.42 -18.90
N LEU A 28 -7.34 -6.41 -19.15
CA LEU A 28 -7.70 -4.98 -19.07
C LEU A 28 -7.52 -4.21 -20.39
N ALA A 29 -7.21 -4.90 -21.49
CA ALA A 29 -7.06 -4.28 -22.82
C ALA A 29 -8.39 -3.96 -23.54
N ARG A 30 -9.51 -3.87 -22.82
CA ARG A 30 -10.82 -3.48 -23.37
C ARG A 30 -11.51 -2.52 -22.40
N ASP A 31 -11.43 -1.24 -22.73
CA ASP A 31 -12.37 -0.18 -22.34
C ASP A 31 -12.32 0.34 -20.87
N ASP A 32 -11.38 1.23 -20.53
CA ASP A 32 -11.69 2.44 -19.73
C ASP A 32 -10.47 3.39 -19.52
N PRO A 33 -10.60 4.73 -19.70
CA PRO A 33 -9.47 5.66 -19.61
C PRO A 33 -9.16 6.28 -18.22
N ILE A 34 -9.79 5.89 -17.10
CA ILE A 34 -9.52 6.51 -15.76
C ILE A 34 -9.43 5.48 -14.59
N ALA A 35 -9.01 4.23 -14.84
CA ALA A 35 -8.82 3.25 -13.77
C ALA A 35 -7.33 3.08 -13.42
N CYS A 36 -6.91 3.60 -12.27
CA CYS A 36 -5.57 3.43 -11.72
C CYS A 36 -5.36 1.94 -11.34
N HIS A 37 -4.62 1.20 -12.17
CA HIS A 37 -4.47 -0.27 -12.09
C HIS A 37 -3.00 -0.69 -11.95
N PRO A 38 -2.49 -1.15 -10.78
CA PRO A 38 -1.19 -1.80 -10.74
C PRO A 38 -1.26 -3.29 -10.35
N SER A 39 -0.55 -4.10 -11.12
CA SER A 39 0.01 -5.38 -10.69
C SER A 39 1.46 -5.38 -11.18
N LEU A 40 2.39 -5.49 -10.24
CA LEU A 40 3.81 -5.10 -10.33
C LEU A 40 4.06 -3.60 -10.51
N ALA A 41 4.97 -3.09 -9.70
CA ALA A 41 5.51 -1.73 -9.74
C ALA A 41 6.34 -1.49 -11.01
N ASN A 42 5.68 -1.44 -12.16
CA ASN A 42 6.16 -0.76 -13.36
C ASN A 42 5.01 0.01 -14.02
N ASN A 43 4.23 0.66 -13.16
CA ASN A 43 3.32 1.70 -13.60
C ASN A 43 4.03 3.04 -13.52
N ASN A 44 4.58 3.45 -14.66
CA ASN A 44 5.18 4.76 -14.89
C ASN A 44 4.30 5.95 -14.46
N SER A 45 3.01 5.75 -14.13
CA SER A 45 2.08 6.80 -13.68
C SER A 45 1.87 6.89 -12.17
N ILE A 46 2.13 5.84 -11.37
CA ILE A 46 1.81 5.83 -9.93
C ILE A 46 3.06 6.19 -9.09
N LEU A 47 4.21 5.60 -9.43
CA LEU A 47 5.45 5.80 -8.68
C LEU A 47 6.37 6.86 -9.30
N ASN A 48 5.99 7.42 -10.46
CA ASN A 48 6.88 8.15 -11.37
C ASN A 48 8.20 7.39 -11.64
N ASP A 49 8.16 6.07 -11.46
CA ASP A 49 9.26 5.16 -11.67
C ASP A 49 9.25 4.77 -13.14
N GLN A 50 10.25 5.26 -13.88
CA GLN A 50 10.41 5.02 -15.33
C GLN A 50 11.22 3.74 -15.60
N THR A 51 11.56 2.99 -14.55
CA THR A 51 12.44 1.82 -14.65
C THR A 51 11.66 0.64 -15.19
N SER A 52 12.02 0.17 -16.38
CA SER A 52 11.41 -1.02 -16.96
C SER A 52 11.62 -2.25 -16.07
N LEU A 53 10.59 -3.09 -15.92
CA LEU A 53 10.76 -4.41 -15.29
C LEU A 53 11.88 -5.18 -16.00
N PRO A 54 12.65 -5.96 -15.23
CA PRO A 54 13.56 -6.92 -15.85
C PRO A 54 12.77 -7.94 -16.67
N PRO A 55 13.40 -8.55 -17.69
CA PRO A 55 12.75 -9.57 -18.50
C PRO A 55 12.37 -10.79 -17.65
N PRO A 56 11.23 -11.44 -17.94
CA PRO A 56 10.83 -12.65 -17.22
C PRO A 56 11.86 -13.76 -17.36
N GLN A 57 12.01 -14.55 -16.31
CA GLN A 57 12.83 -15.75 -16.24
C GLN A 57 12.03 -16.97 -16.70
N GLU A 58 12.75 -18.04 -17.05
CA GLU A 58 12.11 -19.31 -17.43
C GLU A 58 11.56 -20.05 -16.19
N ASP A 59 12.30 -20.02 -15.08
CA ASP A 59 11.88 -20.61 -13.81
C ASP A 59 11.08 -19.58 -12.99
N PRO A 60 9.85 -19.90 -12.56
CA PRO A 60 9.07 -19.09 -11.64
C PRO A 60 9.79 -18.72 -10.32
N LEU A 61 10.73 -19.53 -9.84
CA LEU A 61 11.52 -19.24 -8.64
C LEU A 61 12.56 -18.15 -8.89
N ASP A 62 13.20 -18.18 -10.06
CA ASP A 62 14.17 -17.16 -10.46
C ASP A 62 13.48 -15.80 -10.70
N ASP A 63 12.25 -15.81 -11.22
CA ASP A 63 11.38 -14.62 -11.27
C ASP A 63 11.15 -14.04 -9.87
N ASP A 64 10.82 -14.90 -8.89
CA ASP A 64 10.50 -14.48 -7.53
C ASP A 64 11.72 -13.88 -6.83
N ILE A 65 12.92 -14.44 -7.07
CA ILE A 65 14.21 -13.92 -6.60
C ILE A 65 14.51 -12.58 -7.28
N GLN A 66 14.39 -12.51 -8.61
CA GLN A 66 14.64 -11.27 -9.36
C GLN A 66 13.74 -10.11 -8.91
N LEU A 67 12.51 -10.41 -8.51
CA LEU A 67 11.50 -9.43 -8.09
C LEU A 67 11.38 -9.29 -6.56
N GLU A 68 12.31 -9.86 -5.78
CA GLU A 68 12.18 -9.88 -4.32
C GLU A 68 12.22 -8.48 -3.70
N HIS A 69 13.03 -7.59 -4.28
CA HIS A 69 13.24 -6.22 -3.83
C HIS A 69 12.16 -5.25 -4.33
N TYR A 70 11.36 -5.63 -5.33
CA TYR A 70 10.33 -4.72 -5.84
C TYR A 70 9.15 -4.63 -4.86
N PRO A 71 8.57 -3.43 -4.65
CA PRO A 71 7.32 -3.31 -3.93
C PRO A 71 6.21 -4.01 -4.71
N TRP A 72 5.31 -4.65 -3.96
CA TRP A 72 4.21 -5.41 -4.52
C TRP A 72 2.87 -4.87 -4.01
N ILE A 73 1.96 -4.61 -4.93
CA ILE A 73 0.62 -4.10 -4.65
C ILE A 73 -0.39 -5.03 -5.29
N GLU A 74 -1.27 -5.61 -4.48
CA GLU A 74 -2.34 -6.47 -4.94
C GLU A 74 -3.57 -5.64 -5.38
N PRO A 75 -4.09 -5.85 -6.60
CA PRO A 75 -5.32 -5.21 -7.04
C PRO A 75 -6.56 -5.88 -6.42
N PRO A 76 -7.68 -5.15 -6.22
CA PRO A 76 -7.85 -3.74 -6.58
C PRO A 76 -7.15 -2.83 -5.56
N PHE A 77 -6.55 -1.77 -6.09
CA PHE A 77 -5.87 -0.73 -5.32
C PHE A 77 -6.41 0.61 -5.78
N ARG A 78 -6.70 1.52 -4.85
CA ARG A 78 -7.20 2.86 -5.18
C ARG A 78 -6.34 3.91 -4.50
N THR A 79 -5.99 4.94 -5.25
CA THR A 79 -5.27 6.12 -4.76
C THR A 79 -5.96 7.39 -5.26
N ASP A 80 -5.82 8.49 -4.53
CA ASP A 80 -6.36 9.80 -4.92
C ASP A 80 -5.54 10.39 -6.08
N TYR A 81 -4.24 10.57 -5.87
CA TYR A 81 -3.30 11.13 -6.84
C TYR A 81 -2.22 10.15 -7.32
N GLY A 82 -1.77 9.26 -6.44
CA GLY A 82 -0.71 8.28 -6.68
C GLY A 82 0.71 8.83 -6.46
N HIS A 83 1.02 10.01 -7.00
CA HIS A 83 2.39 10.56 -6.98
C HIS A 83 2.90 10.99 -5.59
N ASN A 84 2.01 11.12 -4.60
CA ASN A 84 2.40 11.43 -3.22
C ASN A 84 2.68 10.18 -2.38
N LEU A 85 2.40 8.99 -2.93
CA LEU A 85 2.68 7.72 -2.30
C LEU A 85 4.11 7.24 -2.63
N LYS A 86 4.91 7.01 -1.59
CA LYS A 86 6.24 6.40 -1.70
C LYS A 86 6.23 5.05 -1.02
N VAL A 87 6.59 4.00 -1.76
CA VAL A 87 6.61 2.62 -1.27
C VAL A 87 8.04 2.10 -1.30
N GLY A 88 8.53 1.66 -0.15
CA GLY A 88 9.88 1.14 0.01
C GLY A 88 10.06 -0.25 -0.61
N GLU A 89 11.32 -0.60 -0.80
CA GLU A 89 11.78 -1.89 -1.31
C GLU A 89 11.16 -3.07 -0.54
N GLY A 90 10.70 -4.09 -1.26
CA GLY A 90 10.13 -5.32 -0.69
C GLY A 90 8.88 -5.12 0.16
N ALA A 91 8.27 -3.92 0.15
CA ALA A 91 7.01 -3.69 0.83
C ALA A 91 5.87 -4.37 0.07
N PHE A 92 4.83 -4.78 0.81
CA PHE A 92 3.67 -5.47 0.26
C PHE A 92 2.39 -4.78 0.70
N ILE A 93 1.53 -4.44 -0.26
CA ILE A 93 0.19 -3.90 -0.03
C ILE A 93 -0.83 -4.91 -0.55
N ASN A 94 -1.67 -5.40 0.34
CA ASN A 94 -2.64 -6.44 0.03
C ASN A 94 -3.95 -5.86 -0.55
N PHE A 95 -4.86 -6.75 -0.96
CA PHE A 95 -6.11 -6.48 -1.67
C PHE A 95 -6.94 -5.34 -1.05
N ASP A 96 -7.65 -4.61 -1.91
CA ASP A 96 -8.65 -3.61 -1.55
C ASP A 96 -8.11 -2.42 -0.73
N ALA A 97 -6.82 -2.13 -0.79
CA ALA A 97 -6.26 -0.97 -0.12
C ALA A 97 -6.75 0.34 -0.77
N VAL A 98 -7.08 1.32 0.07
CA VAL A 98 -7.50 2.67 -0.34
C VAL A 98 -6.59 3.70 0.28
N ILE A 99 -5.92 4.49 -0.56
CA ILE A 99 -4.96 5.51 -0.13
C ILE A 99 -5.45 6.88 -0.60
N ILE A 100 -5.69 7.80 0.32
CA ILE A 100 -6.01 9.20 0.00
C ILE A 100 -4.76 10.02 0.24
N ASP A 101 -3.95 10.18 -0.80
CA ASP A 101 -2.62 10.79 -0.78
C ASP A 101 -2.64 12.29 -1.15
N THR A 102 -3.54 13.05 -0.53
CA THR A 102 -3.61 14.52 -0.66
C THR A 102 -2.32 15.22 -0.19
N SER A 103 -1.62 14.60 0.76
CA SER A 103 -0.27 14.96 1.26
C SER A 103 0.60 13.69 1.26
N PRO A 104 1.95 13.82 1.24
CA PRO A 104 2.85 12.67 1.16
C PRO A 104 2.52 11.53 2.14
N ILE A 105 2.53 10.29 1.61
CA ILE A 105 2.41 9.06 2.38
C ILE A 105 3.64 8.21 2.07
N THR A 106 4.42 7.90 3.09
CA THR A 106 5.63 7.07 2.94
C THR A 106 5.47 5.75 3.68
N ILE A 107 5.72 4.65 2.96
CA ILE A 107 5.76 3.29 3.50
C ILE A 107 7.20 2.79 3.41
N GLY A 108 7.79 2.44 4.56
CA GLY A 108 9.16 1.95 4.64
C GLY A 108 9.37 0.57 4.01
N ALA A 109 10.64 0.20 3.84
CA ALA A 109 11.03 -1.08 3.25
C ALA A 109 10.51 -2.28 4.06
N ARG A 110 10.21 -3.39 3.36
CA ARG A 110 9.76 -4.67 3.92
C ARG A 110 8.50 -4.58 4.78
N THR A 111 7.79 -3.45 4.74
CA THR A 111 6.55 -3.25 5.48
C THR A 111 5.40 -3.98 4.80
N LEU A 112 4.60 -4.68 5.61
CA LEU A 112 3.47 -5.48 5.17
C LEU A 112 2.16 -4.79 5.56
N ILE A 113 1.34 -4.46 4.56
CA ILE A 113 0.03 -3.85 4.72
C ILE A 113 -1.04 -4.88 4.38
N GLY A 114 -1.87 -5.22 5.36
CA GLY A 114 -2.97 -6.18 5.24
C GLY A 114 -4.11 -5.69 4.35
N PRO A 115 -5.05 -6.58 4.00
CA PRO A 115 -6.11 -6.26 3.06
C PRO A 115 -7.08 -5.23 3.64
N ARG A 116 -7.69 -4.43 2.76
CA ARG A 116 -8.63 -3.35 3.11
C ARG A 116 -8.03 -2.32 4.06
N ALA A 117 -6.71 -2.10 3.99
CA ALA A 117 -6.08 -1.00 4.71
C ALA A 117 -6.43 0.34 4.07
N SER A 118 -6.56 1.35 4.92
CA SER A 118 -7.02 2.69 4.57
C SER A 118 -6.03 3.73 5.08
N LEU A 119 -5.31 4.42 4.19
CA LEU A 119 -4.33 5.45 4.58
C LEU A 119 -4.82 6.81 4.11
N TYR A 120 -5.14 7.71 5.03
CA TYR A 120 -5.77 8.99 4.71
C TYR A 120 -4.91 10.16 5.16
N SER A 121 -4.21 10.82 4.23
CA SER A 121 -3.47 12.05 4.55
C SER A 121 -4.33 13.31 4.44
N GLY A 122 -5.46 13.25 3.73
CA GLY A 122 -6.45 14.32 3.62
C GLY A 122 -7.60 14.25 4.64
N THR A 123 -8.13 15.41 5.02
CA THR A 123 -9.33 15.59 5.85
C THR A 123 -9.99 16.96 5.59
N HIS A 124 -11.06 17.27 6.31
CA HIS A 124 -11.78 18.54 6.21
C HIS A 124 -11.96 19.21 7.58
N PRO A 125 -12.18 20.53 7.61
CA PRO A 125 -12.61 21.21 8.82
C PRO A 125 -13.83 20.53 9.45
N LEU A 126 -13.84 20.50 10.78
CA LEU A 126 -14.96 19.93 11.55
C LEU A 126 -16.15 20.88 11.57
N ASP A 127 -15.89 22.19 11.65
CA ASP A 127 -16.93 23.22 11.55
C ASP A 127 -17.59 23.14 10.16
N PRO A 128 -18.91 22.89 10.08
CA PRO A 128 -19.61 22.81 8.81
C PRO A 128 -19.62 24.13 8.02
N VAL A 129 -19.55 25.29 8.69
CA VAL A 129 -19.47 26.61 8.05
C VAL A 129 -18.14 26.77 7.34
N GLU A 130 -17.04 26.39 8.02
CA GLU A 130 -15.70 26.40 7.42
C GLU A 130 -15.58 25.34 6.31
N ARG A 131 -16.05 24.11 6.56
CA ARG A 131 -16.00 23.01 5.60
C ARG A 131 -16.72 23.35 4.29
N ASN A 132 -17.84 24.06 4.34
CA ASN A 132 -18.57 24.59 3.18
C ASN A 132 -18.74 23.59 2.00
N GLY A 133 -18.94 22.30 2.31
CA GLY A 133 -18.99 21.23 1.32
C GLY A 133 -17.75 21.20 0.42
N PHE A 134 -17.96 21.14 -0.90
CA PHE A 134 -16.86 21.15 -1.89
C PHE A 134 -16.21 22.53 -2.07
N LYS A 135 -16.81 23.60 -1.53
CA LYS A 135 -16.30 24.98 -1.68
C LYS A 135 -15.34 25.38 -0.56
N GLY A 136 -15.28 24.61 0.52
CA GLY A 136 -14.37 24.88 1.63
C GLY A 136 -13.01 24.19 1.46
N PRO A 137 -12.08 24.44 2.39
CA PRO A 137 -10.73 23.94 2.27
C PRO A 137 -10.65 22.43 2.57
N GLN A 138 -9.62 21.81 2.01
CA GLN A 138 -9.11 20.50 2.43
C GLN A 138 -7.87 20.72 3.29
N ILE A 139 -7.72 19.91 4.33
CA ILE A 139 -6.55 19.91 5.21
C ILE A 139 -5.81 18.60 4.96
N ALA A 140 -4.49 18.62 4.90
CA ALA A 140 -3.73 17.40 4.75
C ALA A 140 -2.48 17.39 5.65
N LYS A 141 -2.11 16.21 6.12
CA LYS A 141 -0.88 15.98 6.90
C LYS A 141 -0.26 14.66 6.49
N GLU A 142 1.06 14.66 6.42
CA GLU A 142 1.85 13.51 5.98
C GLU A 142 1.61 12.27 6.87
N ILE A 143 1.71 11.10 6.25
CA ILE A 143 1.74 9.81 6.97
C ILE A 143 3.11 9.19 6.72
N HIS A 144 3.76 8.76 7.80
CA HIS A 144 5.02 8.02 7.72
C HIS A 144 4.86 6.66 8.39
N ILE A 145 5.10 5.58 7.64
CA ILE A 145 5.15 4.23 8.17
C ILE A 145 6.59 3.76 8.05
N GLY A 146 7.21 3.40 9.16
CA GLY A 146 8.58 2.91 9.21
C GLY A 146 8.79 1.61 8.43
N GLU A 147 10.05 1.19 8.34
CA GLU A 147 10.42 -0.12 7.80
C GLU A 147 10.02 -1.26 8.75
N ASP A 148 9.95 -2.48 8.22
CA ASP A 148 9.65 -3.71 8.95
C ASP A 148 8.34 -3.66 9.76
N CYS A 149 7.39 -2.81 9.37
CA CYS A 149 6.10 -2.71 10.05
C CYS A 149 5.13 -3.78 9.52
N TRP A 150 4.16 -4.16 10.36
CA TRP A 150 3.02 -4.96 9.93
C TRP A 150 1.71 -4.31 10.35
N LEU A 151 0.94 -3.85 9.37
CA LEU A 151 -0.44 -3.42 9.56
C LEU A 151 -1.34 -4.58 9.17
N ALA A 152 -2.10 -5.11 10.12
CA ALA A 152 -3.04 -6.20 9.84
C ALA A 152 -4.24 -5.73 8.99
N GLY A 153 -5.15 -6.65 8.66
CA GLY A 153 -6.31 -6.33 7.81
C GLY A 153 -7.23 -5.26 8.40
N ASN A 154 -7.86 -4.48 7.54
CA ASN A 154 -8.83 -3.44 7.90
C ASN A 154 -8.28 -2.33 8.82
N VAL A 155 -6.98 -2.05 8.80
CA VAL A 155 -6.39 -0.91 9.55
C VAL A 155 -6.67 0.41 8.84
N THR A 156 -7.04 1.44 9.59
CA THR A 156 -7.17 2.82 9.12
C THR A 156 -6.10 3.71 9.77
N VAL A 157 -5.36 4.48 8.98
CA VAL A 157 -4.36 5.45 9.44
C VAL A 157 -4.81 6.86 9.07
N LEU A 158 -4.88 7.75 10.05
CA LEU A 158 -5.37 9.12 9.90
C LEU A 158 -4.24 10.14 9.61
N PRO A 159 -4.58 11.38 9.20
CA PRO A 159 -3.58 12.37 8.83
C PRO A 159 -2.59 12.69 9.96
N GLY A 160 -1.30 12.83 9.61
CA GLY A 160 -0.26 13.26 10.55
C GLY A 160 0.31 12.15 11.43
N VAL A 161 0.03 10.89 11.11
CA VAL A 161 0.50 9.74 11.88
C VAL A 161 1.88 9.28 11.42
N THR A 162 2.78 9.07 12.38
CA THR A 162 4.09 8.45 12.18
C THR A 162 4.19 7.13 12.95
N ILE A 163 4.16 6.00 12.25
CA ILE A 163 4.34 4.65 12.80
C ILE A 163 5.84 4.31 12.80
N GLY A 164 6.39 4.01 13.98
CA GLY A 164 7.81 3.68 14.15
C GLY A 164 8.19 2.33 13.54
N LYS A 165 9.47 2.17 13.19
CA LYS A 165 10.07 0.92 12.68
C LYS A 165 9.67 -0.31 13.52
N GLY A 166 9.38 -1.42 12.86
CA GLY A 166 9.10 -2.70 13.52
C GLY A 166 7.74 -2.78 14.23
N SER A 167 6.89 -1.75 14.10
CA SER A 167 5.60 -1.72 14.77
C SER A 167 4.62 -2.72 14.16
N VAL A 168 3.76 -3.28 15.01
CA VAL A 168 2.63 -4.12 14.60
C VAL A 168 1.32 -3.44 14.98
N ILE A 169 0.44 -3.26 14.00
CA ILE A 169 -0.89 -2.67 14.20
C ILE A 169 -1.94 -3.78 14.03
N GLY A 170 -2.71 -4.03 15.09
CA GLY A 170 -3.75 -5.05 15.11
C GLY A 170 -4.89 -4.77 14.12
N ALA A 171 -5.57 -5.83 13.69
CA ALA A 171 -6.63 -5.73 12.68
C ALA A 171 -7.79 -4.85 13.14
N GLY A 172 -8.36 -4.07 12.22
CA GLY A 172 -9.48 -3.15 12.51
C GLY A 172 -9.11 -1.90 13.30
N SER A 173 -7.82 -1.65 13.57
CA SER A 173 -7.40 -0.46 14.33
C SER A 173 -7.62 0.83 13.55
N VAL A 174 -8.03 1.89 14.26
CA VAL A 174 -8.00 3.27 13.77
C VAL A 174 -6.85 4.00 14.46
N VAL A 175 -5.76 4.21 13.73
CA VAL A 175 -4.55 4.87 14.22
C VAL A 175 -4.71 6.37 14.03
N ASN A 176 -4.92 7.09 15.12
CA ASN A 176 -5.16 8.55 15.11
C ASN A 176 -4.08 9.36 15.84
N LYS A 177 -3.20 8.70 16.59
CA LYS A 177 -2.06 9.25 17.33
C LYS A 177 -1.03 8.15 17.52
N VAL A 178 0.23 8.54 17.64
CA VAL A 178 1.28 7.64 18.12
C VAL A 178 1.88 8.28 19.35
N SER A 179 1.85 7.58 20.47
CA SER A 179 2.56 7.99 21.67
C SER A 179 4.04 7.77 21.41
N SER A 180 4.87 8.81 21.50
CA SER A 180 6.30 8.59 21.63
C SER A 180 6.52 7.79 22.91
N CYS A 181 7.14 6.60 22.78
CA CYS A 181 7.77 5.99 23.93
C CYS A 181 8.86 6.97 24.36
N ARG A 182 8.71 7.56 25.56
CA ARG A 182 9.85 8.18 26.22
C ARG A 182 10.72 7.02 26.68
N ASP A 183 11.97 7.02 26.25
CA ASP A 183 13.02 6.18 26.84
C ASP A 183 13.14 6.41 28.34
#